data_AF-A0A6I6G4T5-F1
#
_entry.id   AF-A0A6I6G4T5-F1
#
_cell.length_a   1.000
_cell.length_b   1.000
_cell.length_c   1.000
_cell.angle_alpha   90.00
_cell.angle_beta   90.00
_cell.angle_gamma   90.00
#
_symmetry.space_group_name_H-M   'P 1'
#
loop_
_entity.id
_entity.type
_entity.pdbx_description
1 polymer ?
#
loop_
_entity_poly.entity_id
_entity_poly.type
_entity_poly.pdbx_seq_one_letter_code
_entity_poly.pdbx_strand_id
1 'polypeptide(L)'
;MSYVAEAHPQLAIPHLPALIHLLHQPNIHNGITRNIVRLLQFVPIPEPLHGEVMDRCFRYIENLQEKPAIKAFALTVLHNLSQHYPEIVPEIKAIIADRLDYETPAFKVRAKIFLR
;
A
#
# COMPACT_ATOMS: atom_id res chain seq x y z
N MET A 1 -0.76 -6.85 13.83
CA MET A 1 -0.78 -5.58 14.58
C MET A 1 0.57 -4.92 14.38
N SER A 2 0.58 -3.61 14.11
CA SER A 2 1.80 -2.78 13.95
C SER A 2 1.74 -1.59 14.90
N TYR A 3 1.32 -1.82 16.15
CA TYR A 3 0.99 -0.75 17.11
C TYR A 3 2.14 0.20 17.40
N VAL A 4 3.37 -0.30 17.40
CA VAL A 4 4.56 0.54 17.59
C VAL A 4 4.75 1.50 16.42
N ALA A 5 4.51 1.06 15.18
CA ALA A 5 4.61 1.93 14.01
C ALA A 5 3.48 2.96 13.95
N GLU A 6 2.31 2.61 14.49
CA GLU A 6 1.17 3.53 14.61
C GLU A 6 1.41 4.59 15.69
N ALA A 7 1.94 4.20 16.86
CA ALA A 7 2.21 5.12 17.97
C ALA A 7 3.52 5.91 17.83
N HIS A 8 4.54 5.30 17.21
CA HIS A 8 5.90 5.84 17.09
C HIS A 8 6.47 5.63 15.67
N PRO A 9 5.86 6.23 14.64
CA PRO A 9 6.24 5.98 13.24
C PRO A 9 7.70 6.30 12.92
N GLN A 10 8.29 7.26 13.65
CA GLN A 10 9.69 7.65 13.45
C GLN A 10 10.69 6.53 13.70
N LEU A 11 10.37 5.57 14.58
CA LEU A 11 11.26 4.43 14.86
C LEU A 11 11.40 3.48 13.67
N ALA A 12 10.41 3.47 12.76
CA ALA A 12 10.46 2.62 11.58
C ALA A 12 11.24 3.25 10.42
N ILE A 13 11.35 4.58 10.37
CA ILE A 13 11.96 5.33 9.25
C ILE A 13 13.37 4.83 8.89
N PRO A 14 14.30 4.64 9.84
CA PRO A 14 15.66 4.18 9.53
C PRO A 14 15.70 2.80 8.88
N HIS A 15 14.65 2.00 9.05
CA HIS A 15 14.57 0.62 8.56
C HIS A 15 13.78 0.50 7.25
N LEU A 16 13.12 1.57 6.78
CA LEU A 16 12.29 1.51 5.58
C LEU A 16 13.04 1.04 4.33
N PRO A 17 14.28 1.49 4.02
CA PRO A 17 14.98 1.01 2.84
C PRO A 17 15.18 -0.52 2.85
N ALA A 18 15.54 -1.08 4.01
CA ALA A 18 15.70 -2.53 4.16
C ALA A 18 14.36 -3.27 4.03
N LEU A 19 13.29 -2.73 4.63
CA LEU A 19 11.95 -3.33 4.55
C LEU A 19 11.39 -3.29 3.13
N ILE A 20 11.57 -2.19 2.40
CA ILE A 20 11.11 -2.08 1.01
C ILE A 20 11.95 -3.00 0.11
N HIS A 21 13.26 -3.11 0.36
CA HIS A 21 14.11 -4.07 -0.35
C HIS A 21 13.61 -5.52 -0.21
N LEU A 22 13.13 -5.92 0.97
CA LEU A 22 12.51 -7.25 1.17
C LEU A 22 11.31 -7.47 0.24
N LEU A 23 10.53 -6.43 -0.09
CA LEU A 23 9.39 -6.56 -1.00
C LEU A 23 9.79 -6.99 -2.41
N HIS A 24 11.06 -6.81 -2.82
CA HIS A 24 11.56 -7.29 -4.12
C HIS A 24 11.99 -8.74 -4.12
N GLN A 25 12.13 -9.37 -2.96
CA GLN A 25 12.61 -10.73 -2.89
C GLN A 25 11.59 -11.71 -3.49
N PRO A 26 12.01 -12.58 -4.42
CA PRO A 26 11.13 -13.63 -4.92
C PRO A 26 10.75 -14.56 -3.76
N ASN A 27 9.51 -15.08 -3.78
CA ASN A 27 9.00 -16.02 -2.77
C ASN A 27 8.97 -15.47 -1.33
N ILE A 28 8.94 -14.15 -1.14
CA ILE A 28 8.69 -13.55 0.16
C ILE A 28 7.38 -14.08 0.77
N HIS A 29 7.43 -14.47 2.04
CA HIS A 29 6.25 -14.97 2.72
C HIS A 29 5.17 -13.88 2.83
N ASN A 30 3.92 -14.20 2.46
CA ASN A 30 2.79 -13.26 2.44
C ASN A 30 2.62 -12.47 3.76
N GLY A 31 2.94 -13.10 4.90
CA GLY A 31 2.90 -12.45 6.21
C GLY A 31 3.87 -11.27 6.35
N ILE A 32 5.05 -11.37 5.73
CA ILE A 32 6.08 -10.31 5.72
C ILE A 32 5.59 -9.15 4.85
N THR A 33 5.19 -9.42 3.61
CA THR A 33 4.61 -8.42 2.69
C THR A 33 3.46 -7.67 3.35
N ARG A 34 2.49 -8.40 3.93
CA ARG A 34 1.35 -7.81 4.63
C ARG A 34 1.77 -6.89 5.77
N ASN A 35 2.78 -7.28 6.55
CA ASN A 35 3.22 -6.48 7.70
C ASN A 35 3.96 -5.21 7.25
N ILE A 36 4.80 -5.31 6.22
CA ILE A 36 5.51 -4.15 5.66
C ILE A 36 4.51 -3.16 5.07
N VAL A 37 3.62 -3.61 4.16
CA VAL A 37 2.63 -2.73 3.53
C VAL A 37 1.67 -2.15 4.58
N ARG A 38 1.34 -2.92 5.63
CA ARG A 38 0.56 -2.38 6.75
C ARG A 38 1.29 -1.24 7.46
N LEU A 39 2.57 -1.40 7.74
CA LEU A 39 3.42 -0.41 8.41
C LEU A 39 3.53 0.88 7.58
N LEU A 40 3.64 0.76 6.25
CA LEU A 40 3.71 1.90 5.32
C LEU A 40 2.50 2.84 5.39
N GLN A 41 1.35 2.39 5.91
CA GLN A 41 0.16 3.25 6.09
C GLN A 41 0.33 4.31 7.19
N PHE A 42 1.24 4.08 8.15
CA PHE A 42 1.36 4.89 9.36
C PHE A 42 2.64 5.72 9.42
N VAL A 43 3.63 5.39 8.59
CA VAL A 43 4.95 6.02 8.62
C VAL A 43 5.03 7.10 7.55
N PRO A 44 5.66 8.26 7.84
CA PRO A 44 6.01 9.22 6.81
C PRO A 44 7.13 8.60 5.97
N ILE A 45 6.77 8.15 4.77
CA ILE A 45 7.71 7.54 3.85
C ILE A 45 8.67 8.64 3.36
N PRO A 46 9.99 8.45 3.40
CA PRO A 46 10.93 9.39 2.82
C PRO A 46 10.72 9.53 1.31
N GLU A 47 10.79 10.75 0.78
CA GLU A 47 10.60 11.04 -0.64
C GLU A 47 11.40 10.14 -1.60
N PRO A 48 12.68 9.81 -1.34
CA PRO A 48 13.45 8.90 -2.20
C PRO A 48 12.85 7.51 -2.35
N LEU A 49 11.98 7.09 -1.41
CA LEU A 49 11.33 5.78 -1.42
C LEU A 49 9.91 5.82 -2.01
N HIS A 50 9.35 7.00 -2.29
CA HIS A 50 7.96 7.14 -2.78
C HIS A 50 7.71 6.36 -4.06
N GLY A 51 8.58 6.53 -5.07
CA GLY A 51 8.39 5.87 -6.37
C GLY A 51 8.38 4.34 -6.26
N GLU A 52 9.29 3.78 -5.47
CA GLU A 52 9.38 2.33 -5.25
C GLU A 52 8.17 1.80 -4.49
N VAL A 53 7.74 2.49 -3.42
CA VAL A 53 6.53 2.08 -2.67
C VAL A 53 5.28 2.16 -3.54
N MET A 54 5.17 3.21 -4.36
CA MET A 54 4.04 3.44 -5.24
C MET A 54 3.92 2.33 -6.29
N ASP A 55 5.01 2.02 -7.02
CA ASP A 55 5.06 0.92 -7.99
C ASP A 55 4.62 -0.42 -7.36
N ARG A 56 5.15 -0.74 -6.17
CA ARG A 56 4.75 -1.97 -5.46
C ARG A 56 3.26 -1.97 -5.12
N CYS A 57 2.73 -0.86 -4.62
CA CYS A 57 1.33 -0.78 -4.22
C CYS A 57 0.38 -0.87 -5.42
N PHE A 58 0.72 -0.26 -6.56
CA PHE A 58 -0.02 -0.42 -7.82
C PHE A 58 -0.07 -1.89 -8.25
N ARG A 59 1.08 -2.57 -8.31
CA ARG A 59 1.13 -4.01 -8.64
C ARG A 59 0.28 -4.88 -7.71
N TYR A 60 0.18 -4.53 -6.43
CA TYR A 60 -0.68 -5.27 -5.50
C TYR A 60 -2.17 -5.11 -5.82
N ILE A 61 -2.64 -3.87 -6.05
CA ILE A 61 -4.06 -3.63 -6.38
C ILE A 61 -4.42 -4.14 -7.79
N GLU A 62 -3.42 -4.21 -8.68
CA GLU A 62 -3.49 -4.81 -10.01
C GLU A 62 -3.35 -6.35 -10.03
N ASN A 63 -3.15 -7.02 -8.89
CA ASN A 63 -3.11 -8.48 -8.87
C ASN A 63 -4.38 -9.09 -8.26
N LEU A 64 -5.22 -9.73 -9.09
CA LEU A 64 -6.44 -10.40 -8.61
C LEU A 64 -6.15 -11.50 -7.58
N GLN A 65 -5.01 -12.17 -7.69
CA GLN A 65 -4.57 -13.25 -6.80
C GLN A 65 -3.89 -12.75 -5.52
N GLU A 66 -3.61 -11.46 -5.42
CA GLU A 66 -3.00 -10.88 -4.23
C GLU A 66 -3.95 -10.96 -3.03
N LYS A 67 -3.37 -11.12 -1.84
CA LYS A 67 -4.13 -11.29 -0.61
C LYS A 67 -4.96 -10.03 -0.33
N PRO A 68 -6.25 -10.19 0.04
CA PRO A 68 -7.17 -9.07 0.28
C PRO A 68 -6.63 -7.98 1.21
N ALA A 69 -5.94 -8.39 2.29
CA ALA A 69 -5.37 -7.46 3.25
C ALA A 69 -4.23 -6.61 2.66
N ILE A 70 -3.38 -7.20 1.80
CA ILE A 70 -2.28 -6.48 1.14
C ILE A 70 -2.87 -5.41 0.21
N LYS A 71 -3.87 -5.77 -0.61
CA LYS A 71 -4.56 -4.82 -1.49
C LYS A 71 -5.22 -3.66 -0.74
N ALA A 72 -5.93 -3.97 0.36
CA ALA A 72 -6.59 -2.95 1.18
C ALA A 72 -5.57 -1.98 1.83
N PHE A 73 -4.42 -2.48 2.30
CA PHE A 73 -3.37 -1.63 2.84
C PHE A 73 -2.67 -0.82 1.74
N ALA A 74 -2.42 -1.42 0.58
CA ALA A 74 -1.84 -0.74 -0.58
C ALA A 74 -2.70 0.45 -1.02
N LEU A 75 -4.03 0.31 -1.09
CA LEU A 75 -4.93 1.44 -1.37
C LEU A 75 -4.78 2.58 -0.36
N THR A 76 -4.55 2.27 0.91
CA THR A 76 -4.36 3.30 1.95
C THR A 76 -3.01 3.98 1.80
N VAL A 77 -1.95 3.23 1.49
CA VAL A 77 -0.62 3.80 1.20
C VAL A 77 -0.69 4.71 -0.04
N LEU A 78 -1.34 4.26 -1.12
CA LEU A 78 -1.55 5.05 -2.33
C LEU A 78 -2.37 6.31 -2.06
N HIS A 79 -3.37 6.26 -1.17
CA HIS A 79 -4.13 7.44 -0.77
C HIS A 79 -3.26 8.47 -0.04
N ASN A 80 -2.34 8.02 0.82
CA ASN A 80 -1.40 8.90 1.50
C ASN A 80 -0.44 9.54 0.49
N LEU A 81 0.10 8.74 -0.43
CA LEU A 81 0.99 9.24 -1.48
C LEU A 81 0.28 10.16 -2.48
N SER A 82 -1.02 9.95 -2.74
CA SER A 82 -1.78 10.82 -3.64
C SER A 82 -1.99 12.23 -3.09
N GLN A 83 -1.72 12.47 -1.80
CA GLN A 83 -1.68 13.83 -1.23
C GLN A 83 -0.45 14.60 -1.69
N HIS A 84 0.63 13.89 -2.06
CA HIS A 84 1.85 14.46 -2.63
C HIS A 84 1.83 14.43 -4.17
N TYR A 85 1.25 13.37 -4.75
CA TYR A 85 1.19 13.11 -6.19
C TYR A 85 -0.27 12.95 -6.64
N PRO A 86 -1.05 14.04 -6.75
CA PRO A 86 -2.47 13.96 -7.13
C PRO A 86 -2.70 13.34 -8.52
N GLU A 87 -1.70 13.36 -9.40
CA GLU A 87 -1.73 12.79 -10.75
C GLU A 87 -1.95 11.28 -10.79
N ILE A 88 -1.72 10.56 -9.68
CA ILE A 88 -1.91 9.11 -9.60
C ILE A 88 -3.37 8.71 -9.32
N VAL A 89 -4.20 9.66 -8.87
CA VAL A 89 -5.60 9.40 -8.50
C VAL A 89 -6.43 8.85 -9.67
N PRO A 90 -6.35 9.39 -10.90
CA PRO A 90 -7.07 8.83 -12.05
C PRO A 90 -6.74 7.35 -12.32
N GLU A 91 -5.45 6.98 -12.20
CA GLU A 91 -4.99 5.60 -12.36
C GLU A 91 -5.58 4.67 -11.29
N ILE A 92 -5.55 5.09 -10.02
CA ILE A 92 -6.18 4.35 -8.92
C ILE A 92 -7.68 4.16 -9.17
N LYS A 93 -8.39 5.21 -9.59
CA LYS A 93 -9.84 5.13 -9.90
C LYS A 93 -10.11 4.15 -11.05
N ALA A 94 -9.27 4.15 -12.10
CA ALA A 94 -9.40 3.22 -13.23
C ALA A 94 -9.26 1.76 -12.77
N ILE A 95 -8.24 1.45 -11.96
CA ILE A 95 -8.04 0.10 -11.40
C ILE A 95 -9.22 -0.30 -10.48
N ILE A 96 -9.70 0.62 -9.64
CA ILE A 96 -10.87 0.36 -8.79
C ILE A 96 -12.10 0.05 -9.65
N ALA A 97 -12.37 0.83 -10.70
CA ALA A 97 -13.54 0.65 -11.55
C ALA A 97 -13.54 -0.71 -12.27
N ASP A 98 -12.39 -1.15 -12.77
CA ASP A 98 -12.22 -2.46 -13.42
C ASP A 98 -12.41 -3.64 -12.45
N ARG A 99 -12.09 -3.42 -11.17
CA ARG A 99 -11.95 -4.52 -10.20
C ARG A 99 -13.02 -4.60 -9.14
N LEU A 100 -13.79 -3.54 -8.93
CA LEU A 100 -14.65 -3.39 -7.76
C LEU A 100 -15.54 -4.61 -7.55
N ASP A 101 -16.11 -5.18 -8.61
CA ASP A 101 -17.04 -6.30 -8.52
C ASP A 101 -16.39 -7.60 -8.04
N TYR A 102 -15.13 -7.82 -8.39
CA TYR A 102 -14.34 -9.02 -8.04
C TYR A 102 -13.68 -8.95 -6.66
N GLU A 103 -13.69 -7.77 -6.04
CA GLU A 103 -12.92 -7.50 -4.84
C GLU A 103 -13.67 -7.70 -3.53
N THR A 104 -12.89 -7.94 -2.47
CA THR A 104 -13.42 -8.19 -1.12
C THR A 104 -14.04 -6.94 -0.47
N PRO A 105 -14.90 -7.11 0.55
CA PRO A 105 -15.44 -5.97 1.31
C PRO A 105 -14.36 -5.04 1.88
N ALA A 106 -13.23 -5.59 2.35
CA ALA A 106 -12.12 -4.79 2.89
C ALA A 106 -11.50 -3.86 1.84
N PHE A 107 -11.32 -4.36 0.62
CA PHE A 107 -10.87 -3.55 -0.52
C PHE A 107 -11.90 -2.48 -0.86
N LYS A 108 -13.17 -2.86 -1.01
CA LYS A 108 -14.29 -1.95 -1.32
C LYS A 108 -14.40 -0.78 -0.34
N VAL A 109 -14.25 -1.05 0.96
CA VAL A 109 -14.28 0.00 2.00
C VAL A 109 -13.17 1.03 1.80
N ARG A 110 -11.95 0.59 1.44
CA ARG A 110 -10.82 1.49 1.19
C ARG A 110 -10.95 2.21 -0.14
N ALA A 111 -11.43 1.54 -1.18
CA ALA A 111 -11.67 2.11 -2.50
C ALA A 111 -12.63 3.32 -2.48
N LYS A 112 -13.61 3.32 -1.57
CA LYS A 112 -14.58 4.43 -1.41
C LYS A 112 -13.92 5.80 -1.23
N ILE A 113 -12.70 5.88 -0.70
CA ILE A 113 -12.03 7.17 -0.51
C ILE A 113 -11.71 7.87 -1.83
N PHE A 114 -11.51 7.10 -2.90
CA PHE A 114 -11.23 7.61 -4.25
C PHE A 114 -12.48 7.81 -5.09
N LEU A 115 -13.62 7.23 -4.69
CA LEU A 115 -14.90 7.33 -5.41
C LEU A 115 -15.78 8.48 -4.93
N ARG A 116 -15.31 9.22 -3.92
CA ARG A 116 -15.93 10.48 -3.48
C ARG A 116 -15.55 11.64 -4.39
#